data_AF-A0A4V6JHY5-F1
#
_entry.id   AF-A0A4V6JHY5-F1
#
_cell.length_a   1.000
_cell.length_b   1.000
_cell.length_c   1.000
_cell.angle_alpha   90.00
_cell.angle_beta   90.00
_cell.angle_gamma   90.00
#
_symmetry.space_group_name_H-M   'P 1'
#
loop_
_entity.id
_entity.type
_entity.pdbx_description
1 polymer ?
#
loop_
_entity_poly.entity_id
_entity_poly.type
_entity_poly.pdbx_seq_one_letter_code
_entity_poly.pdbx_strand_id
1 'polypeptide(L)'
;MASSKTLEQAIADITIWRKGDQRAPHKPLLLLYVLANYQQGHTRLFDYGTEIRDQLYSLLERFGPQRAQYRPDMPFWRLKGDGFWELQNDEFCSTTGSSRQPPAGELVKHHVAGGFDEQHYALLSKEQKPYRLAGAADS
;
A
#
# COMPACT_ATOMS: atom_id res chain seq x y z
N MET A 1 -6.12 16.05 22.46
CA MET A 1 -5.85 16.16 21.02
C MET A 1 -4.76 15.16 20.70
N ALA A 2 -5.05 14.14 19.89
CA ALA A 2 -4.02 13.16 19.53
C ALA A 2 -2.93 13.86 18.72
N SER A 3 -1.67 13.67 19.11
CA SER A 3 -0.52 14.14 18.34
C SER A 3 -0.62 13.51 16.95
N SER A 4 -0.82 14.34 15.92
CA SER A 4 -0.76 13.88 14.54
C SER A 4 0.67 13.45 14.27
N LYS A 5 0.85 12.14 14.16
CA LYS A 5 2.12 11.52 13.80
C LYS A 5 2.45 11.95 12.37
N THR A 6 3.69 12.37 12.12
CA THR A 6 4.11 12.70 10.75
C THR A 6 4.08 11.45 9.86
N LEU A 7 3.97 11.62 8.54
CA LEU A 7 3.98 10.51 7.59
C LEU A 7 5.26 9.67 7.72
N GLU A 8 6.41 10.32 7.91
CA GLU A 8 7.68 9.64 8.10
C GLU A 8 7.66 8.74 9.33
N GLN A 9 7.12 9.25 10.44
CA GLN A 9 7.00 8.47 11.66
C GLN A 9 5.96 7.35 11.52
N ALA A 10 4.86 7.57 10.79
CA ALA A 10 3.86 6.54 10.49
C ALA A 10 4.46 5.39 9.66
N ILE A 11 5.26 5.72 8.63
CA ILE A 11 5.98 4.74 7.81
C ILE A 11 7.07 4.03 8.61
N ALA A 12 7.82 4.75 9.45
CA ALA A 12 8.89 4.16 10.28
C ALA A 12 8.35 3.11 11.27
N ASP A 13 7.13 3.32 11.76
CA ASP A 13 6.52 2.49 12.80
C ASP A 13 5.57 1.41 12.26
N ILE A 14 5.55 1.18 10.94
CA ILE A 14 4.70 0.14 10.36
C ILE A 14 4.95 -1.22 11.01
N THR A 15 3.87 -1.94 11.24
CA THR A 15 3.93 -3.27 11.84
C THR A 15 4.44 -4.27 10.80
N ILE A 16 5.75 -4.54 10.84
CA ILE A 16 6.39 -5.57 10.02
C ILE A 16 6.25 -6.93 10.69
N TRP A 17 5.69 -7.90 9.99
CA TRP A 17 5.63 -9.28 10.49
C TRP A 17 7.04 -9.88 10.66
N ARG A 18 7.25 -10.54 11.79
CA ARG A 18 8.51 -11.22 12.15
C ARG A 18 8.20 -12.63 12.64
N LYS A 19 8.98 -13.62 12.20
CA LYS A 19 9.01 -14.97 12.78
C LYS A 19 10.46 -15.46 12.82
N GLY A 20 11.05 -15.50 14.01
CA GLY A 20 12.49 -15.73 14.17
C GLY A 20 13.30 -14.68 13.41
N ASP A 21 14.28 -15.13 12.63
CA ASP A 21 15.13 -14.25 11.79
C ASP A 21 14.45 -13.83 10.48
N GLN A 22 13.28 -14.38 10.14
CA GLN A 22 12.58 -14.03 8.91
C GLN A 22 11.77 -12.75 9.09
N ARG A 23 12.06 -11.77 8.23
CA ARG A 23 11.24 -10.58 8.02
C ARG A 23 10.45 -10.72 6.74
N ALA A 24 9.20 -10.29 6.79
CA ALA A 24 8.28 -10.28 5.66
C ALA A 24 8.24 -8.85 5.09
N PRO A 25 8.90 -8.54 3.95
CA PRO A 25 8.97 -7.18 3.41
C PRO A 25 7.67 -6.70 2.73
N HIS A 26 6.54 -7.33 3.01
CA HIS A 26 5.31 -7.19 2.23
C HIS A 26 4.69 -5.78 2.32
N LYS A 27 4.58 -5.22 3.53
CA LYS A 27 4.11 -3.85 3.72
C LYS A 27 5.11 -2.82 3.17
N PRO A 28 6.42 -2.88 3.48
CA PRO A 28 7.41 -1.99 2.87
C PRO A 28 7.37 -1.98 1.34
N LEU A 29 7.27 -3.15 0.69
CA LEU A 29 7.21 -3.24 -0.77
C LEU A 29 5.95 -2.60 -1.34
N LEU A 30 4.79 -2.81 -0.71
CA LEU A 30 3.54 -2.12 -1.08
C LEU A 30 3.68 -0.60 -0.94
N LEU A 31 4.28 -0.11 0.15
CA LEU A 31 4.46 1.32 0.36
C LEU A 31 5.41 1.94 -0.68
N LEU A 32 6.51 1.27 -1.01
CA LEU A 32 7.43 1.73 -2.06
C LEU A 32 6.71 1.81 -3.42
N TYR A 33 5.91 0.81 -3.76
CA TYR A 33 5.11 0.82 -4.99
C TYR A 33 4.13 2.00 -5.01
N VAL A 34 3.36 2.22 -3.95
CA VAL A 34 2.39 3.31 -3.86
C VAL A 34 3.06 4.68 -3.90
N LEU A 35 4.14 4.88 -3.14
CA LEU A 35 4.90 6.14 -3.14
C LEU A 35 5.47 6.47 -4.52
N ALA A 36 6.02 5.49 -5.23
CA ALA A 36 6.54 5.67 -6.58
C ALA A 36 5.45 6.09 -7.58
N ASN A 37 4.22 5.60 -7.42
CA ASN A 37 3.08 6.00 -8.25
C ASN A 37 2.55 7.39 -7.87
N TYR A 38 2.51 7.74 -6.59
CA TYR A 38 2.18 9.11 -6.16
C TYR A 38 3.16 10.14 -6.72
N GLN A 39 4.46 9.82 -6.79
CA GLN A 39 5.46 10.67 -7.44
C GLN A 39 5.22 10.86 -8.95
N GLN A 40 4.47 9.97 -9.60
CA GLN A 40 4.09 10.05 -11.01
C GLN A 40 2.71 10.70 -11.21
N GLY A 41 2.11 11.25 -10.15
CA GLY A 41 0.81 11.92 -10.21
C GLY A 41 -0.39 10.98 -10.14
N HIS A 42 -0.20 9.74 -9.68
CA HIS A 42 -1.32 8.84 -9.45
C HIS A 42 -2.30 9.42 -8.41
N THR A 43 -3.58 9.17 -8.61
CA THR A 43 -4.62 9.57 -7.66
C THR A 43 -4.51 8.80 -6.35
N ARG A 44 -5.28 9.19 -5.32
CA ARG A 44 -5.03 8.72 -3.94
C ARG A 44 -5.21 7.21 -3.74
N LEU A 45 -6.21 6.60 -4.36
CA LEU A 45 -6.59 5.21 -4.09
C LEU A 45 -6.30 4.32 -5.30
N PHE A 46 -5.84 3.10 -5.02
CA PHE A 46 -5.51 2.08 -6.02
C PHE A 46 -6.51 0.93 -5.90
N ASP A 47 -7.09 0.50 -7.02
CA ASP A 47 -7.89 -0.72 -7.07
C ASP A 47 -7.00 -1.95 -6.83
N TYR A 48 -7.39 -2.78 -5.86
CA TYR A 48 -6.62 -3.96 -5.50
C TYR A 48 -6.45 -4.93 -6.67
N GLY A 49 -7.53 -5.19 -7.41
CA GLY A 49 -7.58 -6.20 -8.45
C GLY A 49 -6.80 -5.82 -9.69
N THR A 50 -6.88 -4.56 -10.11
CA THR A 50 -6.28 -4.09 -11.38
C THR A 50 -4.91 -3.45 -11.21
N GLU A 51 -4.60 -2.88 -10.05
CA GLU A 51 -3.37 -2.07 -9.88
C GLU A 51 -2.39 -2.70 -8.90
N ILE A 52 -2.88 -3.30 -7.81
CA ILE A 52 -2.02 -3.77 -6.72
C ILE A 52 -1.64 -5.24 -6.84
N ARG A 53 -2.62 -6.13 -7.07
CA ARG A 53 -2.48 -7.58 -6.85
C ARG A 53 -1.26 -8.16 -7.56
N ASP A 54 -1.18 -7.97 -8.87
CA ASP A 54 -0.18 -8.65 -9.71
C ASP A 54 1.18 -7.93 -9.64
N GLN A 55 1.17 -6.59 -9.47
CA GLN A 55 2.40 -5.80 -9.26
C GLN A 55 3.06 -6.15 -7.93
N LEU A 56 2.28 -6.19 -6.85
CA LEU A 56 2.80 -6.54 -5.54
C LEU A 56 3.22 -8.01 -5.48
N TYR A 57 2.52 -8.91 -6.16
CA TYR A 57 2.95 -10.30 -6.31
C TYR A 57 4.36 -10.38 -6.92
N SER A 58 4.60 -9.68 -8.04
CA SER A 58 5.90 -9.65 -8.72
C SER A 58 7.02 -9.09 -7.82
N LEU A 59 6.72 -8.01 -7.07
CA LEU A 59 7.67 -7.44 -6.11
C LEU A 59 8.01 -8.40 -4.97
N LEU A 60 7.02 -9.11 -4.45
CA LEU A 60 7.22 -10.12 -3.41
C LEU A 60 8.05 -11.30 -3.90
N GLU A 61 7.82 -11.74 -5.13
CA GLU A 61 8.59 -12.82 -5.74
C GLU A 61 10.06 -12.42 -5.97
N ARG A 62 10.30 -11.19 -6.41
CA ARG A 62 11.64 -10.71 -6.77
C ARG A 62 12.48 -10.28 -5.57
N PHE A 63 11.86 -9.66 -4.57
CA PHE A 63 12.57 -9.01 -3.45
C PHE A 63 12.21 -9.59 -2.07
N GLY A 64 11.23 -10.49 -2.01
CA GLY A 64 10.84 -11.17 -0.78
C GLY A 64 11.63 -12.46 -0.53
N PRO A 65 11.55 -13.00 0.69
CA PRO A 65 12.04 -14.35 0.95
C PRO A 65 11.20 -15.35 0.16
N GLN A 66 11.82 -16.46 -0.27
CA GLN A 66 11.11 -17.52 -0.96
C GLN A 66 9.94 -18.06 -0.12
N ARG A 67 8.76 -18.18 -0.73
CA ARG A 67 7.53 -18.70 -0.11
C ARG A 67 6.88 -19.74 -1.01
N ALA A 68 6.13 -20.66 -0.41
CA ALA A 68 5.24 -21.56 -1.15
C ALA A 68 4.05 -20.81 -1.78
N GLN A 69 3.62 -19.71 -1.16
CA GLN A 69 2.55 -18.85 -1.67
C GLN A 69 2.80 -17.40 -1.24
N TYR A 70 2.74 -16.47 -2.19
CA TYR A 70 2.72 -15.04 -1.91
C TYR A 70 1.28 -14.55 -1.73
N ARG A 71 1.10 -13.64 -0.77
CA ARG A 71 -0.21 -13.12 -0.35
C ARG A 71 -0.22 -11.59 -0.42
N PRO A 72 -0.38 -11.00 -1.62
CA PRO A 72 -0.42 -9.55 -1.79
C PRO A 72 -1.68 -8.91 -1.16
N ASP A 73 -2.75 -9.69 -0.96
CA ASP A 73 -3.97 -9.30 -0.24
C ASP A 73 -3.68 -8.86 1.20
N MET A 74 -2.76 -9.56 1.86
CA MET A 74 -2.50 -9.40 3.28
C MET A 74 -1.88 -8.06 3.66
N PRO A 75 -0.78 -7.58 3.05
CA PRO A 75 -0.25 -6.25 3.35
C PRO A 75 -1.25 -5.15 2.98
N PHE A 76 -1.97 -5.28 1.86
CA PHE A 76 -2.97 -4.30 1.42
C PHE A 76 -4.10 -4.14 2.44
N TRP A 77 -4.67 -5.24 2.93
CA TRP A 77 -5.71 -5.20 3.94
C TRP A 77 -5.19 -4.72 5.31
N ARG A 78 -4.02 -5.22 5.74
CA ARG A 78 -3.51 -4.99 7.10
C ARG A 78 -2.91 -3.62 7.32
N LEU A 79 -2.58 -2.87 6.27
CA LEU A 79 -2.10 -1.49 6.42
C LEU A 79 -3.15 -0.59 7.08
N LYS A 80 -4.45 -0.91 6.98
CA LYS A 80 -5.53 -0.22 7.71
C LYS A 80 -5.26 -0.15 9.22
N GLY A 81 -4.61 -1.16 9.79
CA GLY A 81 -4.26 -1.20 11.22
C GLY A 81 -3.11 -0.28 11.63
N ASP A 82 -2.36 0.29 10.68
CA ASP A 82 -1.20 1.15 10.96
C ASP A 82 -1.58 2.65 11.00
N GLY A 83 -2.84 3.01 10.69
CA GLY A 83 -3.40 4.33 10.98
C GLY A 83 -3.14 5.43 9.95
N PHE A 84 -2.64 5.09 8.76
CA PHE A 84 -2.43 6.03 7.65
C PHE A 84 -2.96 5.50 6.31
N TRP A 85 -3.65 4.35 6.33
CA TRP A 85 -4.13 3.64 5.16
C TRP A 85 -5.64 3.49 5.21
N GLU A 86 -6.30 3.91 4.14
CA GLU A 86 -7.74 3.82 3.97
C GLU A 86 -8.09 2.76 2.94
N LEU A 87 -9.23 2.10 3.13
CA LEU A 87 -9.85 1.21 2.15
C LEU A 87 -11.25 1.74 1.83
N GLN A 88 -11.64 1.64 0.56
CA GLN A 88 -13.01 1.85 0.09
C GLN A 88 -13.58 0.52 -0.40
N ASN A 89 -14.91 0.36 -0.26
CA ASN A 89 -15.64 -0.87 -0.58
C ASN A 89 -15.28 -2.06 0.32
N ASP A 90 -14.54 -1.83 1.41
CA ASP A 90 -14.16 -2.88 2.37
C ASP A 90 -15.32 -3.32 3.26
N GLU A 91 -16.38 -2.51 3.36
CA GLU A 91 -17.66 -2.83 4.00
C GLU A 91 -18.41 -3.98 3.32
N PHE A 92 -18.14 -4.26 2.04
CA PHE A 92 -18.73 -5.38 1.31
C PHE A 92 -17.99 -6.70 1.54
N CYS A 93 -16.82 -6.65 2.17
CA CYS A 93 -15.98 -7.81 2.41
C CYS A 93 -16.37 -8.53 3.71
N SER A 94 -16.43 -9.86 3.64
CA SER A 94 -16.73 -10.75 4.75
C SER A 94 -15.52 -10.81 5.70
N THR A 95 -15.61 -10.15 6.85
CA THR A 95 -14.53 -10.15 7.86
C THR A 95 -14.80 -11.14 9.02
N THR A 96 -15.63 -12.14 8.79
CA THR A 96 -16.02 -13.11 9.83
C THR A 96 -14.88 -14.09 10.16
N GLY A 97 -14.77 -14.48 11.43
CA GLY A 97 -13.77 -15.45 11.91
C GLY A 97 -12.62 -14.86 12.73
N SER A 98 -11.71 -15.72 13.18
CA SER A 98 -10.63 -15.36 14.13
C SER A 98 -9.58 -14.42 13.55
N SER A 99 -9.41 -14.39 12.23
CA SER A 99 -8.45 -13.52 11.54
C SER A 99 -9.00 -12.12 11.25
N ARG A 100 -10.32 -11.90 11.28
CA ARG A 100 -10.97 -10.63 10.88
C ARG A 100 -10.49 -10.10 9.51
N GLN A 101 -10.30 -11.00 8.55
CA GLN A 101 -9.74 -10.71 7.22
C GLN A 101 -10.57 -11.42 6.13
N PRO A 102 -10.88 -10.73 5.01
CA PRO A 102 -11.66 -11.33 3.95
C PRO A 102 -10.82 -12.25 3.04
N PRO A 103 -11.47 -13.18 2.32
CA PRO A 103 -10.83 -13.90 1.22
C PRO A 103 -10.27 -12.94 0.16
N ALA A 104 -9.09 -13.25 -0.39
CA ALA A 104 -8.44 -12.41 -1.42
C ALA A 104 -9.32 -12.15 -2.66
N GLY A 105 -10.18 -13.11 -3.02
CA GLY A 105 -11.12 -12.96 -4.13
C GLY A 105 -12.20 -11.91 -3.89
N GLU A 106 -12.54 -11.61 -2.64
CA GLU A 106 -13.52 -10.56 -2.31
C GLU A 106 -12.97 -9.16 -2.56
N LEU A 107 -11.67 -8.93 -2.30
CA LEU A 107 -11.03 -7.65 -2.62
C LEU A 107 -11.11 -7.32 -4.12
N VAL A 108 -11.00 -8.34 -4.97
CA VAL A 108 -11.14 -8.22 -6.42
C VAL A 108 -12.61 -8.03 -6.80
N LYS A 109 -13.49 -8.89 -6.27
CA LYS A 109 -14.92 -8.88 -6.58
C LYS A 109 -15.59 -7.54 -6.24
N HIS A 110 -15.18 -6.94 -5.12
CA HIS A 110 -15.78 -5.70 -4.61
C HIS A 110 -15.02 -4.45 -5.01
N HIS A 111 -14.02 -4.55 -5.90
CA HIS A 111 -13.20 -3.40 -6.33
C HIS A 111 -12.69 -2.61 -5.13
N VAL A 112 -12.10 -3.32 -4.16
CA VAL A 112 -11.59 -2.67 -2.95
C VAL A 112 -10.42 -1.81 -3.36
N ALA A 113 -10.59 -0.50 -3.17
CA ALA A 113 -9.56 0.48 -3.44
C ALA A 113 -8.86 0.86 -2.14
N GLY A 114 -7.56 1.11 -2.20
CA GLY A 114 -6.77 1.40 -1.00
C GLY A 114 -5.59 2.31 -1.27
N GLY A 115 -5.20 3.08 -0.27
CA GLY A 115 -4.12 4.04 -0.38
C GLY A 115 -3.94 4.82 0.91
N PHE A 116 -3.12 5.87 0.87
CA PHE A 116 -2.97 6.76 2.02
C PHE A 116 -4.30 7.44 2.32
N ASP A 117 -4.56 7.68 3.60
CA ASP A 117 -5.67 8.53 3.99
C ASP A 117 -5.50 9.95 3.42
N GLU A 118 -6.57 10.74 3.47
CA GLU A 118 -6.59 12.07 2.87
C GLU A 118 -5.52 13.01 3.47
N GLN A 119 -5.30 12.93 4.78
CA GLN A 119 -4.31 13.77 5.47
C GLN A 119 -2.90 13.48 4.96
N HIS A 120 -2.52 12.21 4.92
CA HIS A 120 -1.18 11.76 4.55
C HIS A 120 -0.93 11.90 3.04
N TYR A 121 -1.94 11.64 2.20
CA TYR A 121 -1.84 11.89 0.77
C TYR A 121 -1.66 13.39 0.46
N ALA A 122 -2.36 14.27 1.17
CA ALA A 122 -2.26 15.72 0.97
C ALA A 122 -0.87 16.29 1.33
N LEU A 123 -0.11 15.64 2.21
CA LEU A 123 1.28 16.01 2.50
C LEU A 123 2.18 15.75 1.28
N LEU A 124 1.97 14.64 0.59
CA LEU A 124 2.76 14.27 -0.59
C LEU A 124 2.43 15.16 -1.80
N SER A 125 1.18 15.57 -1.99
CA SER A 125 0.79 16.41 -3.11
C SER A 125 1.25 17.87 -2.95
N LYS A 126 1.39 18.37 -1.72
CA LYS A 126 1.91 19.73 -1.43
C LYS A 126 3.43 19.85 -1.64
N GLU A 127 4.16 18.77 -1.39
CA GLU A 127 5.63 18.73 -1.53
C GLU A 127 6.09 18.35 -2.95
N GLN A 128 5.17 17.94 -3.84
CA GLN A 128 5.49 17.67 -5.24
C GLN A 128 5.85 18.96 -5.97
N LYS A 129 7.14 19.32 -5.94
CA LYS A 129 7.73 20.17 -6.97
C LYS A 129 7.64 19.39 -8.28
N PRO A 130 7.08 19.96 -9.37
CA PRO A 130 7.09 19.28 -10.65
C PRO A 130 8.54 19.00 -11.01
N TYR A 131 8.89 17.72 -11.14
CA TYR A 131 10.12 17.33 -11.82
C TYR A 131 9.96 17.80 -13.28
N ARG A 132 10.41 19.03 -13.57
CA ARG A 132 10.68 19.44 -14.94
C ARG A 132 11.79 18.52 -15.41
N LEU A 133 11.47 17.58 -16.29
CA LEU A 133 12.45 17.04 -17.22
C LEU A 133 12.91 18.21 -18.10
N ALA A 134 13.87 18.98 -17.60
CA ALA A 134 14.62 19.93 -18.38
C ALA A 134 15.57 19.10 -19.26
N GLY A 135 15.20 18.93 -20.53
CA GLY A 135 16.13 18.42 -21.53
C GLY A 135 15.45 17.59 -22.61
N ALA A 136 15.18 18.24 -23.74
CA ALA A 136 15.59 17.82 -25.08
C ALA A 136 14.49 18.07 -26.12
N ALA A 137 14.55 19.21 -26.79
CA ALA A 137 14.46 19.33 -28.24
C ALA A 137 14.53 20.83 -28.60
N ASP A 138 15.75 21.34 -28.66
CA ASP A 138 16.05 22.51 -29.50
C ASP A 138 17.23 22.08 -30.37
N SER A 139 16.91 21.67 -31.60
CA SER A 139 17.78 21.55 -32.79
C SER A 139 16.90 21.20 -33.99
#